data_AF-A0A7C2S4T8-F1
#
_entry.id   AF-A0A7C2S4T8-F1
#
_cell.length_a   1.000
_cell.length_b   1.000
_cell.length_c   1.000
_cell.angle_alpha   90.00
_cell.angle_beta   90.00
_cell.angle_gamma   90.00
#
_symmetry.space_group_name_H-M   'P 1'
#
loop_
_entity.id
_entity.type
_entity.pdbx_description
1 polymer ?
#
loop_
_entity_poly.entity_id
_entity_poly.type
_entity_poly.pdbx_seq_one_letter_code
_entity_poly.pdbx_strand_id
1 'polypeptide(L)'
;MSAPTSPWCRAGIVPSCSTTSRPITRLPTACWQKWRHDMLERMLDVPGVIAVAQYKDMAEADLMQAHGSLDMATMKKLGRFAYDHKRMTQGMVDVFGMFKPTCCARDWTPQLAWVVRGKSRSICGWAGLVCVIDNDKASLNQVLKKLGEIAFMI
;
A
#
# COMPACT_ATOMS: atom_id res chain seq x y z
N MET A 1 -5.29 15.85 -40.29
CA MET A 1 -6.05 16.50 -39.19
C MET A 1 -5.58 15.87 -37.88
N SER A 2 -4.87 16.66 -37.09
CA SER A 2 -4.22 16.26 -35.83
C SER A 2 -5.26 16.01 -34.73
N ALA A 3 -5.28 14.80 -34.19
CA ALA A 3 -6.10 14.42 -33.04
C ALA A 3 -5.55 15.05 -31.74
N PRO A 4 -6.41 15.36 -30.75
CA PRO A 4 -6.03 16.12 -29.57
C PRO A 4 -5.10 15.30 -28.66
N THR A 5 -3.88 15.80 -28.47
CA THR A 5 -2.98 15.35 -27.40
C THR A 5 -3.68 15.54 -26.05
N SER A 6 -3.75 14.48 -25.25
CA SER A 6 -4.26 14.57 -23.88
C SER A 6 -3.46 15.60 -23.06
N PRO A 7 -4.10 16.32 -22.11
CA PRO A 7 -3.45 17.38 -21.32
C PRO A 7 -2.21 16.90 -20.55
N TRP A 8 -2.17 15.60 -20.23
CA TRP A 8 -1.17 14.96 -19.39
C TRP A 8 0.17 14.70 -20.09
N CYS A 9 0.20 14.60 -21.42
CA CYS A 9 1.45 14.50 -22.18
C CYS A 9 2.21 15.83 -22.27
N ARG A 10 1.50 16.96 -22.14
CA ARG A 10 2.10 18.30 -22.26
C ARG A 10 2.79 18.77 -20.97
N ALA A 11 2.49 18.12 -19.84
CA ALA A 11 3.01 18.47 -18.52
C ALA A 11 4.34 17.75 -18.14
N GLY A 12 4.89 16.89 -19.00
CA GLY A 12 6.17 16.20 -18.72
C GLY A 12 6.16 15.20 -17.56
N ILE A 13 4.98 14.88 -17.00
CA ILE A 13 4.80 13.97 -15.86
C ILE A 13 4.98 12.49 -16.29
N VAL A 14 4.89 12.20 -17.59
CA VAL A 14 5.04 10.86 -18.16
C VAL A 14 6.13 10.91 -19.25
N PRO A 15 7.08 9.95 -19.29
CA PRO A 15 8.06 9.87 -20.38
C PRO A 15 7.31 9.72 -21.71
N SER A 16 7.75 10.45 -22.74
CA SER A 16 7.17 10.38 -24.08
C SER A 16 7.25 8.95 -24.61
N CYS A 17 6.14 8.22 -24.52
CA CYS A 17 5.99 6.89 -25.10
C CYS A 17 5.88 7.07 -26.61
N SER A 18 6.97 6.80 -27.34
CA SER A 18 6.98 6.86 -28.80
C SER A 18 5.88 5.96 -29.36
N THR A 19 5.01 6.61 -30.13
CA THR A 19 3.87 6.14 -30.90
C THR A 19 3.91 4.67 -31.30
N THR A 20 3.21 3.82 -30.56
CA THR A 20 2.57 2.63 -31.14
C THR A 20 1.29 2.38 -30.37
N SER A 21 0.17 2.52 -31.06
CA SER A 21 -1.20 2.26 -30.62
C SER A 21 -1.36 0.84 -30.06
N ARG A 22 -1.07 0.64 -28.77
CA ARG A 22 -1.42 -0.57 -28.05
C ARG A 22 -2.31 -0.22 -26.86
N PRO A 23 -3.34 -1.05 -26.58
CA PRO A 23 -4.23 -0.83 -25.44
C PRO A 23 -3.41 -0.76 -24.13
N ILE A 24 -3.93 0.02 -23.17
CA ILE A 24 -3.36 0.31 -21.84
C ILE A 24 -2.94 -0.96 -21.04
N THR A 25 -3.36 -2.14 -21.49
CA THR A 25 -3.13 -3.44 -20.86
C THR A 25 -1.70 -4.02 -21.01
N ARG A 26 -0.77 -3.39 -21.72
CA ARG A 26 0.61 -3.91 -21.86
C ARG A 26 1.69 -2.84 -21.77
N LEU A 27 1.74 -2.12 -20.66
CA LEU A 27 3.00 -1.51 -20.23
C LEU A 27 3.98 -2.64 -19.83
N PRO A 28 5.27 -2.57 -20.20
CA PRO A 28 6.26 -3.57 -19.80
C PRO A 28 6.31 -3.69 -18.27
N THR A 29 6.39 -4.92 -17.74
CA THR A 29 6.45 -5.20 -16.30
C THR A 29 7.49 -4.37 -15.55
N ALA A 30 8.60 -4.05 -16.23
CA ALA A 30 9.66 -3.18 -15.71
C ALA A 30 9.21 -1.75 -15.39
N CYS A 31 8.32 -1.16 -16.21
CA CYS A 31 7.81 0.20 -15.98
C CYS A 31 6.90 0.25 -14.74
N TRP A 32 6.07 -0.79 -14.54
CA TRP A 32 5.21 -0.93 -13.36
C TRP A 32 5.98 -1.25 -12.08
N GLN A 33 7.07 -2.00 -12.17
CA GLN A 33 7.94 -2.26 -11.02
C GLN A 33 8.69 -1.00 -10.60
N LYS A 34 9.22 -0.25 -11.57
CA LYS A 34 9.90 1.03 -11.29
C LYS A 34 8.95 2.04 -10.67
N TRP A 35 7.75 2.20 -11.23
CA TRP A 35 6.77 3.15 -10.70
C TRP A 35 6.30 2.78 -9.28
N ARG A 36 6.12 1.49 -8.96
CA ARG A 36 5.85 1.03 -7.59
C ARG A 36 6.99 1.31 -6.62
N HIS A 37 8.24 1.11 -7.05
CA HIS A 37 9.43 1.40 -6.25
C HIS A 37 9.48 2.89 -5.88
N ASP A 38 9.36 3.77 -6.88
CA ASP A 38 9.35 5.23 -6.69
C ASP A 38 8.19 5.69 -5.78
N MET A 39 7.07 4.96 -5.75
CA MET A 39 5.94 5.25 -4.86
C MET A 39 6.17 4.83 -3.41
N LEU A 40 6.77 3.67 -3.17
CA LEU A 40 7.05 3.22 -1.80
C LEU A 40 8.12 4.07 -1.12
N GLU A 41 9.10 4.57 -1.89
CA GLU A 41 10.10 5.50 -1.38
C GLU A 41 9.49 6.80 -0.83
N ARG A 42 8.41 7.31 -1.45
CA ARG A 42 7.69 8.51 -0.97
C ARG A 42 7.08 8.35 0.43
N MET A 43 6.93 7.12 0.93
CA MET A 43 6.52 6.92 2.32
C MET A 43 7.66 7.16 3.31
N LEU A 44 8.92 6.95 2.90
CA LEU A 44 10.07 7.21 3.76
C LEU A 44 10.31 8.71 3.98
N ASP A 45 9.77 9.56 3.10
CA ASP A 45 9.78 11.02 3.27
C ASP A 45 8.92 11.49 4.47
N VAL A 46 8.00 10.65 4.94
CA VAL A 46 7.15 10.99 6.09
C VAL A 46 7.97 10.86 7.38
N PRO A 47 8.04 11.91 8.22
CA PRO A 47 8.86 11.88 9.43
C PRO A 47 8.40 10.76 10.38
N GLY A 48 9.37 9.95 10.82
CA GLY A 48 9.16 8.85 11.75
C GLY A 48 8.72 7.53 11.12
N VAL A 49 8.60 7.43 9.79
CA VAL A 49 8.50 6.13 9.10
C VAL A 49 9.89 5.49 9.06
N ILE A 50 10.00 4.29 9.63
CA ILE A 50 11.27 3.53 9.70
C ILE A 50 11.41 2.62 8.48
N ALA A 51 10.30 1.99 8.11
CA ALA A 51 10.26 0.96 7.09
C ALA A 51 8.86 0.82 6.49
N VAL A 52 8.80 0.50 5.21
CA VAL A 52 7.59 0.19 4.45
C VAL A 52 7.83 -1.05 3.60
N ALA A 53 6.84 -1.95 3.58
CA ALA A 53 6.87 -3.15 2.78
C ALA A 53 5.53 -3.36 2.06
N GLN A 54 5.62 -3.87 0.84
CA GLN A 54 4.49 -4.41 0.10
C GLN A 54 4.55 -5.93 0.18
N TYR A 55 3.43 -6.55 0.58
CA TYR A 55 3.28 -7.99 0.62
C TYR A 55 2.15 -8.43 -0.31
N LYS A 56 2.26 -9.66 -0.79
CA LYS A 56 1.25 -10.28 -1.63
C LYS A 56 0.19 -10.92 -0.74
N ASP A 57 -1.07 -10.53 -0.94
CA ASP A 57 -2.22 -11.08 -0.21
C ASP A 57 -2.79 -12.32 -0.91
N MET A 58 -1.92 -13.27 -1.28
CA MET A 58 -2.32 -14.53 -1.90
C MET A 58 -1.96 -15.71 -0.98
N ALA A 59 -2.21 -16.95 -1.43
CA ALA A 59 -2.11 -18.17 -0.61
C ALA A 59 -0.80 -18.29 0.20
N GLU A 60 0.29 -17.69 -0.29
CA GLU A 60 1.54 -17.55 0.43
C GLU A 60 1.86 -16.08 0.67
N ALA A 61 2.19 -15.76 1.93
CA ALA A 61 2.68 -14.45 2.31
C ALA A 61 4.09 -14.25 1.74
N ASP A 62 4.18 -13.55 0.61
CA ASP A 62 5.45 -13.23 -0.03
C ASP A 62 5.70 -11.71 0.01
N LEU A 63 6.95 -11.36 0.27
CA LEU A 63 7.41 -9.98 0.33
C LEU A 63 7.76 -9.53 -1.08
N MET A 64 6.98 -8.59 -1.63
CA MET A 64 7.20 -8.09 -2.99
C MET A 64 8.29 -7.02 -3.02
N GLN A 65 8.15 -6.00 -2.17
CA GLN A 65 9.06 -4.86 -2.11
C GLN A 65 9.20 -4.39 -0.67
N ALA A 66 10.38 -3.90 -0.32
CA ALA A 66 10.73 -3.48 1.02
C ALA A 66 11.69 -2.31 0.95
N HIS A 67 11.37 -1.23 1.67
CA HIS A 67 12.17 -0.01 1.74
C HIS A 67 12.28 0.42 3.21
N GLY A 68 13.46 0.88 3.61
CA GLY A 68 13.70 1.43 4.94
C GLY A 68 14.95 0.90 5.60
N SER A 69 15.10 1.20 6.89
CA SER A 69 16.33 0.92 7.64
C SER A 69 16.36 -0.46 8.31
N LEU A 70 15.35 -1.30 8.11
CA LEU A 70 15.28 -2.65 8.70
C LEU A 70 16.01 -3.67 7.82
N ASP A 71 16.59 -4.70 8.43
CA ASP A 71 17.21 -5.80 7.70
C ASP A 71 16.18 -6.63 6.94
N MET A 72 16.61 -7.25 5.84
CA MET A 72 15.72 -8.03 4.98
C MET A 72 15.04 -9.22 5.69
N ALA A 73 15.67 -9.81 6.71
CA ALA A 73 15.05 -10.90 7.46
C ALA A 73 13.89 -10.39 8.33
N THR A 74 14.04 -9.23 8.98
CA THR A 74 12.94 -8.59 9.70
C THR A 74 11.85 -8.09 8.76
N MET A 75 12.20 -7.56 7.58
CA MET A 75 11.20 -7.15 6.59
C MET A 75 10.35 -8.32 6.09
N LYS A 76 10.95 -9.50 5.89
CA LYS A 76 10.20 -10.73 5.56
C LYS A 76 9.25 -11.14 6.70
N LYS A 77 9.73 -11.09 7.95
CA LYS A 77 8.88 -11.36 9.14
C LYS A 77 7.74 -10.34 9.26
N LEU A 78 8.00 -9.07 8.96
CA LEU A 78 7.00 -8.01 8.96
C LEU A 78 5.93 -8.24 7.90
N GLY A 79 6.32 -8.60 6.67
CA GLY A 79 5.39 -8.95 5.60
C GLY A 79 4.51 -10.15 5.99
N ARG A 80 5.11 -11.18 6.60
CA ARG A 80 4.35 -12.33 7.11
C ARG A 80 3.38 -11.94 8.22
N PHE A 81 3.85 -11.17 9.19
CA PHE A 81 3.03 -10.65 10.28
C PHE A 81 1.84 -9.83 9.75
N ALA A 82 2.07 -8.95 8.77
CA ALA A 82 1.03 -8.11 8.18
C ALA A 82 -0.05 -8.95 7.48
N TYR A 83 0.35 -9.99 6.74
CA TYR A 83 -0.56 -10.94 6.12
C TYR A 83 -1.41 -11.69 7.16
N ASP A 84 -0.76 -12.30 8.15
CA ASP A 84 -1.46 -13.07 9.19
C ASP A 84 -2.40 -12.17 10.01
N HIS A 85 -1.96 -10.95 10.37
CA HIS A 85 -2.78 -9.98 11.10
C HIS A 85 -4.00 -9.55 10.29
N LYS A 86 -3.83 -9.20 9.01
CA LYS A 86 -4.94 -8.83 8.12
C LYS A 86 -5.97 -9.96 8.03
N ARG A 87 -5.52 -11.21 7.85
CA ARG A 87 -6.42 -12.37 7.75
C ARG A 87 -7.19 -12.63 9.06
N MET A 88 -6.54 -12.46 10.22
CA MET A 88 -7.21 -12.55 11.52
C MET A 88 -8.25 -11.44 11.71
N THR A 89 -7.89 -10.18 11.44
CA THR A 89 -8.81 -9.05 11.56
C THR A 89 -10.00 -9.18 10.61
N GLN A 90 -9.79 -9.63 9.38
CA GLN A 90 -10.89 -9.86 8.43
C GLN A 90 -11.85 -10.93 8.94
N GLY A 91 -11.34 -12.03 9.48
CA GLY A 91 -12.19 -13.04 10.10
C GLY A 91 -13.04 -12.49 11.25
N MET A 92 -12.47 -11.64 12.10
CA MET A 92 -13.22 -10.98 13.19
C MET A 92 -14.30 -10.05 12.65
N VAL A 93 -13.96 -9.23 11.66
CA VAL A 93 -14.87 -8.29 11.00
C VAL A 93 -16.03 -9.03 10.32
N ASP A 94 -15.75 -10.15 9.65
CA ASP A 94 -16.75 -10.96 8.98
C ASP A 94 -17.75 -11.56 9.98
N VAL A 95 -17.25 -12.08 11.11
CA VAL A 95 -18.11 -12.58 12.21
C VAL A 95 -19.01 -11.47 12.74
N PHE A 96 -18.47 -10.29 13.00
CA PHE A 96 -19.30 -9.17 13.48
C PHE A 96 -20.29 -8.67 12.43
N GLY A 97 -19.96 -8.78 11.14
CA GLY A 97 -20.88 -8.50 10.05
C GLY A 97 -22.16 -9.34 10.11
N MET A 98 -22.09 -10.57 10.63
CA MET A 98 -23.25 -11.46 10.76
C MET A 98 -24.26 -11.01 11.82
N PHE A 99 -23.81 -10.23 12.83
CA PHE A 99 -24.68 -9.76 13.92
C PHE A 99 -25.38 -8.43 13.60
N LYS A 100 -25.18 -7.88 12.40
CA LYS A 100 -25.82 -6.64 11.97
C LYS A 100 -27.23 -6.93 11.42
N PRO A 101 -28.29 -6.30 11.97
CA PRO A 101 -29.65 -6.43 11.45
C PRO A 101 -29.84 -5.82 10.05
N THR A 102 -28.88 -5.02 9.60
CA THR A 102 -28.87 -4.38 8.27
C THR A 102 -27.84 -5.10 7.40
N CYS A 103 -28.28 -6.16 6.69
CA CYS A 103 -27.42 -7.03 5.88
C CYS A 103 -26.74 -6.35 4.67
N CYS A 104 -26.90 -5.04 4.50
CA CYS A 104 -26.37 -4.26 3.38
C CYS A 104 -25.46 -3.07 3.79
N ALA A 105 -25.17 -2.89 5.08
CA ALA A 105 -24.24 -1.83 5.50
C ALA A 105 -22.80 -2.24 5.14
N ARG A 106 -22.24 -1.61 4.10
CA ARG A 106 -20.87 -1.83 3.58
C ARG A 106 -19.77 -1.34 4.55
N ASP A 107 -20.15 -1.00 5.76
CA ASP A 107 -19.36 -0.19 6.68
C ASP A 107 -18.26 -1.01 7.39
N TRP A 108 -18.38 -2.34 7.39
CA TRP A 108 -17.48 -3.22 8.14
C TRP A 108 -16.52 -3.98 7.23
N THR A 109 -16.96 -4.37 6.02
CA THR A 109 -16.17 -5.20 5.09
C THR A 109 -16.00 -4.49 3.74
N PRO A 110 -14.78 -4.41 3.18
CA PRO A 110 -13.50 -4.94 3.67
C PRO A 110 -12.78 -4.00 4.64
N GLN A 111 -11.94 -4.54 5.55
CA GLN A 111 -11.07 -3.64 6.34
C GLN A 111 -10.09 -2.92 5.42
N LEU A 112 -10.10 -1.59 5.50
CA LEU A 112 -9.23 -0.74 4.70
C LEU A 112 -7.84 -0.64 5.31
N ALA A 113 -7.79 -0.45 6.62
CA ALA A 113 -6.56 -0.21 7.37
C ALA A 113 -6.62 -0.80 8.77
N TRP A 114 -5.44 -0.98 9.37
CA TRP A 114 -5.29 -1.43 10.76
C TRP A 114 -4.02 -0.84 11.36
N VAL A 115 -3.99 -0.75 12.69
CA VAL A 115 -2.84 -0.26 13.44
C VAL A 115 -2.64 -1.10 14.68
N VAL A 116 -1.42 -1.61 14.87
CA VAL A 116 -0.95 -2.24 16.10
C VAL A 116 -0.03 -1.26 16.81
N ARG A 117 -0.50 -0.74 17.95
CA ARG A 117 0.23 0.24 18.77
C ARG A 117 1.14 -0.48 19.75
N GLY A 118 2.45 -0.35 19.58
CA GLY A 118 3.43 -0.74 20.59
C GLY A 118 3.85 0.46 21.46
N LYS A 119 4.71 0.21 22.45
CA LYS A 119 5.18 1.24 23.40
C LYS A 119 5.99 2.33 22.69
N SER A 120 7.04 1.95 21.96
CA SER A 120 7.92 2.88 21.22
C SER A 120 7.66 2.92 19.72
N ARG A 121 7.19 1.81 19.15
CA ARG A 121 6.92 1.68 17.71
C ARG A 121 5.52 1.17 17.47
N SER A 122 4.89 1.62 16.39
CA SER A 122 3.63 1.08 15.92
C SER A 122 3.79 0.50 14.53
N ILE A 123 2.93 -0.47 14.21
CA ILE A 123 2.84 -1.07 12.88
C ILE A 123 1.49 -0.67 12.31
N CYS A 124 1.50 -0.16 11.10
CA CYS A 124 0.31 0.27 10.36
C CYS A 124 0.20 -0.54 9.07
N GLY A 125 -1.01 -0.93 8.69
CA GLY A 125 -1.25 -1.61 7.42
C GLY A 125 -2.44 -1.01 6.69
N TRP A 126 -2.36 -1.02 5.35
CA TRP A 126 -3.44 -0.60 4.47
C TRP A 126 -3.40 -1.44 3.20
N ALA A 127 -4.52 -2.08 2.85
CA ALA A 127 -4.60 -3.03 1.74
C ALA A 127 -3.46 -4.08 1.77
N GLY A 128 -2.46 -3.98 0.87
CA GLY A 128 -1.28 -4.86 0.79
C GLY A 128 0.03 -4.21 1.24
N LEU A 129 -0.05 -3.06 1.91
CA LEU A 129 1.09 -2.32 2.42
C LEU A 129 1.17 -2.43 3.94
N VAL A 130 2.39 -2.43 4.46
CA VAL A 130 2.69 -2.34 5.89
C VAL A 130 3.80 -1.34 6.15
N CYS A 131 3.66 -0.53 7.20
CA CYS A 131 4.64 0.44 7.67
C CYS A 131 4.98 0.23 9.14
N VAL A 132 6.23 0.47 9.49
CA VAL A 132 6.70 0.59 10.88
C VAL A 132 7.01 2.05 11.15
N ILE A 133 6.44 2.57 12.24
CA ILE A 133 6.61 3.95 12.64
C ILE A 133 7.19 4.06 14.04
N ASP A 134 7.97 5.11 14.24
CA ASP A 134 8.42 5.60 15.54
C ASP A 134 7.32 6.50 16.13
N ASN A 135 6.79 6.12 17.29
CA ASN A 135 5.67 6.82 17.92
C ASN A 135 6.02 8.25 18.36
N ASP A 136 7.30 8.51 18.67
CA ASP A 136 7.75 9.80 19.19
C ASP A 136 7.93 10.84 18.06
N LYS A 137 8.11 10.37 16.82
CA LYS A 137 8.43 11.21 15.67
C LYS A 137 7.31 11.31 14.63
N ALA A 138 6.46 10.28 14.53
CA ALA A 138 5.43 10.19 13.50
C ALA A 138 4.04 10.57 14.02
N SER A 139 3.31 11.39 13.24
CA SER A 139 1.86 11.52 13.40
C SER A 139 1.17 10.36 12.69
N LEU A 140 0.54 9.47 13.46
CA LEU A 140 -0.19 8.30 12.92
C LEU A 140 -1.22 8.70 11.85
N ASN A 141 -1.92 9.83 12.06
CA ASN A 141 -2.93 10.33 11.12
C ASN A 141 -2.32 10.71 9.76
N GLN A 142 -1.15 11.36 9.77
CA GLN A 142 -0.45 11.73 8.54
C GLN A 142 0.05 10.48 7.80
N VAL A 143 0.61 9.52 8.54
CA VAL A 143 1.09 8.25 7.99
C VAL A 143 -0.05 7.49 7.33
N LEU A 144 -1.18 7.30 8.02
CA LEU A 144 -2.33 6.57 7.49
C LEU A 144 -2.93 7.26 6.26
N LYS A 145 -3.03 8.59 6.26
CA LYS A 145 -3.49 9.35 5.09
C LYS A 145 -2.58 9.10 3.89
N LYS A 146 -1.26 9.19 4.08
CA LYS A 146 -0.28 8.97 3.01
C LYS A 146 -0.29 7.52 2.51
N LEU A 147 -0.41 6.58 3.43
CA LEU A 147 -0.49 5.16 3.14
C LEU A 147 -1.75 4.84 2.30
N GLY A 148 -2.88 5.45 2.61
CA GLY A 148 -4.12 5.31 1.83
C GLY A 148 -4.02 5.91 0.43
N GLU A 149 -3.39 7.08 0.28
CA GLU A 149 -3.12 7.70 -1.05
C GLU A 149 -2.28 6.77 -1.94
N ILE A 150 -1.24 6.16 -1.37
CA ILE A 150 -0.32 5.28 -2.11
C ILE A 150 -0.98 3.92 -2.39
N ALA A 151 -1.67 3.34 -1.42
CA ALA A 151 -2.38 2.08 -1.60
C ALA A 151 -3.49 2.18 -2.67
N PHE A 152 -4.13 3.34 -2.84
CA PHE A 152 -5.13 3.54 -3.89
C PHE A 152 -4.53 3.55 -5.30
N MET A 153 -3.25 3.89 -5.42
CA MET A 153 -2.56 4.05 -6.70
C MET A 153 -1.86 2.77 -7.17
N ILE A 154 -1.72 1.75 -6.31
CA ILE A 154 -1.04 0.47 -6.60
C ILE A 154 -2.05 -0.65 -6.84
#